data_AF-A0A942MZ26-F1
#
_entry.id   AF-A0A942MZ26-F1
#
_cell.length_a   1.000
_cell.length_b   1.000
_cell.length_c   1.000
_cell.angle_alpha   90.00
_cell.angle_beta   90.00
_cell.angle_gamma   90.00
#
_symmetry.space_group_name_H-M   'P 1'
#
loop_
_entity.id
_entity.type
_entity.pdbx_description
1 polymer ?
#
loop_
_entity_poly.entity_id
_entity_poly.type
_entity_poly.pdbx_seq_one_letter_code
_entity_poly.pdbx_strand_id
1 'polypeptide(L)'
;MEGVVAVFIPIVMFLVIGLILVTYFYFRSRERQMLIDKGLSADQIKEFFDRKKDSLNLLKIGIVVFFFGLGLGFGMMLQDATDKEYWIPFGLFVLTGIGFVVANLVSRKMMKEKV
;
A
#
# COMPACT_ATOMS: atom_id res chain seq x y z
N MET A 1 30.08 -4.56 -14.66
CA MET A 1 28.81 -3.78 -14.70
C MET A 1 27.91 -4.07 -13.50
N GLU A 2 28.00 -5.24 -12.87
CA GLU A 2 27.16 -5.65 -11.73
C GLU A 2 27.28 -4.75 -10.49
N GLY A 3 28.48 -4.26 -10.16
CA GLY A 3 28.70 -3.40 -9.00
C GLY A 3 28.02 -2.03 -9.08
N VAL A 4 27.81 -1.49 -10.30
CA VAL A 4 27.10 -0.21 -10.49
C VAL A 4 25.61 -0.41 -10.19
N VAL A 5 25.03 -1.52 -10.66
CA VAL A 5 23.61 -1.84 -10.43
C VAL A 5 23.31 -2.01 -8.93
N ALA A 6 24.21 -2.68 -8.20
CA ALA A 6 24.03 -2.92 -6.76
C ALA A 6 23.94 -1.64 -5.92
N VAL A 7 24.67 -0.58 -6.29
CA VAL A 7 24.65 0.72 -5.60
C VAL A 7 23.43 1.57 -5.99
N PHE A 8 22.94 1.41 -7.22
CA PHE A 8 21.76 2.15 -7.70
C PHE A 8 20.46 1.71 -7.01
N ILE A 9 20.31 0.43 -6.67
CA ILE A 9 19.10 -0.10 -6.01
C ILE A 9 18.75 0.65 -4.71
N PRO A 10 19.64 0.77 -3.71
CA PRO A 10 19.32 1.49 -2.48
C PRO A 10 19.13 2.98 -2.71
N ILE A 11 19.88 3.62 -3.61
CA ILE A 11 19.75 5.05 -3.90
C ILE A 11 18.36 5.37 -4.46
N VAL A 12 17.91 4.61 -5.46
CA VAL A 12 16.58 4.78 -6.06
C VAL A 12 15.50 4.51 -5.01
N MET A 13 15.66 3.47 -4.18
CA MET A 13 14.73 3.17 -3.10
C MET A 13 14.58 4.34 -2.12
N PHE A 14 15.69 4.92 -1.64
CA PHE A 14 15.68 6.06 -0.73
C PHE A 14 15.05 7.30 -1.36
N LEU A 15 15.34 7.57 -2.64
CA LEU A 15 14.73 8.70 -3.36
C LEU A 15 13.21 8.54 -3.50
N VAL A 16 12.73 7.36 -3.87
CA VAL A 16 11.30 7.09 -4.04
C VAL A 16 10.58 7.20 -2.69
N ILE A 17 11.12 6.60 -1.63
CA ILE A 17 10.54 6.69 -0.28
C ILE A 17 10.53 8.15 0.20
N GLY A 18 11.65 8.86 0.03
CA GLY A 18 11.77 10.27 0.38
C GLY A 18 10.75 11.14 -0.34
N LEU A 19 10.58 10.93 -1.65
CA LEU A 19 9.60 11.66 -2.46
C LEU A 19 8.17 11.37 -2.00
N ILE A 20 7.82 10.11 -1.73
CA ILE A 20 6.49 9.73 -1.21
C ILE A 20 6.23 10.41 0.13
N LEU A 21 7.19 10.38 1.05
CA LEU A 21 7.06 11.00 2.37
C LEU A 21 6.89 12.52 2.26
N VAL A 22 7.77 13.20 1.53
CA VAL A 22 7.69 14.66 1.33
C VAL A 22 6.34 15.04 0.71
N THR A 23 5.91 14.32 -0.32
CA THR A 23 4.63 14.54 -0.99
C THR A 23 3.46 14.34 -0.02
N TYR A 24 3.48 13.27 0.77
CA TYR A 24 2.47 12.99 1.78
C TYR A 24 2.38 14.10 2.84
N PHE A 25 3.51 14.53 3.40
CA PHE A 25 3.54 15.62 4.38
C PHE A 25 3.10 16.96 3.78
N TYR A 26 3.53 17.25 2.54
CA TYR A 26 3.16 18.47 1.83
C TYR A 26 1.65 18.55 1.60
N PHE A 27 1.04 17.48 1.07
CA PHE A 27 -0.41 17.43 0.88
C PHE A 27 -1.17 17.52 2.20
N ARG A 28 -0.73 16.80 3.25
CA ARG A 28 -1.37 16.85 4.56
C ARG A 28 -1.32 18.25 5.19
N SER A 29 -0.22 18.98 4.98
CA SER A 29 -0.08 20.36 5.44
C SER A 29 -0.99 21.31 4.66
N ARG A 30 -1.05 21.19 3.33
CA ARG A 30 -1.93 22.02 2.50
C ARG A 30 -3.40 21.79 2.75
N GLU A 31 -3.83 20.54 2.97
CA GLU A 31 -5.22 20.23 3.32
C GLU A 31 -5.66 20.96 4.58
N ARG A 32 -4.81 21.01 5.62
CA ARG A 32 -5.12 21.74 6.85
C ARG A 32 -5.20 23.24 6.63
N GLN A 33 -4.26 23.82 5.87
CA GLN A 33 -4.27 25.26 5.55
C GLN A 33 -5.53 25.66 4.79
N MET A 34 -5.93 24.89 3.77
CA MET A 34 -7.16 25.15 3.01
C MET A 34 -8.43 25.09 3.85
N LEU A 35 -8.49 24.25 4.89
CA LEU A 35 -9.64 24.19 5.79
C LEU A 35 -9.69 25.41 6.73
N ILE A 36 -8.53 25.90 7.18
CA ILE A 36 -8.40 27.13 7.97
C ILE A 36 -8.81 28.35 7.13
N ASP A 37 -8.35 28.44 5.89
CA ASP A 37 -8.70 29.53 4.95
C ASP A 37 -10.20 29.59 4.64
N LYS A 38 -10.90 28.45 4.74
CA LYS A 38 -12.36 28.36 4.58
C LYS A 38 -13.14 28.70 5.85
N GLY A 39 -12.45 29.11 6.93
CA GLY A 39 -13.08 29.58 8.16
C GLY A 39 -13.60 28.48 9.10
N LEU A 40 -13.16 27.23 8.92
CA LEU A 40 -13.49 26.16 9.87
C LEU A 40 -12.72 26.37 11.18
N SER A 41 -13.41 26.26 12.32
CA SER A 41 -12.75 26.34 13.63
C SER A 41 -11.83 25.12 13.84
N ALA A 42 -10.79 25.29 14.65
CA ALA A 42 -9.82 24.21 14.93
C ALA A 42 -10.49 22.93 15.48
N ASP A 43 -11.59 23.10 16.23
CA ASP A 43 -12.38 22.00 16.78
C ASP A 43 -13.17 21.25 15.70
N GLN A 44 -13.75 21.97 14.74
CA GLN A 44 -14.44 21.36 13.59
C GLN A 44 -13.48 20.61 12.67
N ILE A 45 -12.26 21.13 12.48
CA ILE A 45 -11.21 20.46 11.71
C ILE A 45 -10.82 19.14 12.39
N LYS A 46 -10.66 19.15 13.72
CA LYS A 46 -10.33 17.96 14.50
C LYS A 46 -11.42 16.90 14.39
N GLU A 47 -12.69 17.30 14.54
CA GLU A 47 -13.83 16.39 14.42
C GLU A 47 -13.95 15.79 13.00
N PHE A 48 -13.68 16.58 11.96
CA PHE A 48 -13.70 16.11 10.56
C PHE A 48 -12.62 15.05 10.27
N PHE A 49 -11.44 15.20 10.87
CA PHE A 49 -10.36 14.21 10.72
C PHE A 49 -10.58 12.94 11.55
N ASP A 50 -11.18 13.04 12.74
CA ASP A 50 -11.46 11.86 13.59
C ASP A 50 -12.55 10.96 12.99
N ARG A 51 -13.58 11.52 12.33
CA ARG A 51 -14.61 10.72 11.65
C ARG A 51 -14.10 9.90 10.45
N LYS A 52 -12.92 10.23 9.91
CA LYS A 52 -12.35 9.62 8.69
C LYS A 52 -11.47 8.39 8.93
N LYS A 53 -11.37 7.88 10.16
CA LYS A 53 -10.52 6.72 10.46
C LYS A 53 -11.19 5.45 9.92
N ASP A 54 -10.93 5.15 8.64
CA ASP A 54 -11.39 3.94 7.97
C ASP A 54 -10.83 2.69 8.67
N SER A 55 -11.63 2.13 9.57
CA SER A 55 -11.30 0.95 10.37
C SER A 55 -10.95 -0.29 9.53
N LEU A 56 -11.33 -0.31 8.24
CA LEU A 56 -11.11 -1.43 7.32
C LEU A 56 -9.78 -1.34 6.55
N ASN A 57 -9.05 -0.22 6.63
CA ASN A 57 -7.77 -0.10 5.92
C ASN A 57 -6.73 -1.11 6.41
N LEU A 58 -6.73 -1.42 7.70
CA LEU A 58 -5.84 -2.44 8.28
C LEU A 58 -6.17 -3.84 7.76
N LEU A 59 -7.46 -4.15 7.54
CA LEU A 59 -7.90 -5.42 6.95
C LEU A 59 -7.45 -5.54 5.48
N LYS A 60 -7.60 -4.46 4.69
CA LYS A 60 -7.13 -4.45 3.29
C LYS A 60 -5.64 -4.74 3.20
N ILE A 61 -4.84 -4.09 4.04
CA ILE A 61 -3.39 -4.31 4.10
C ILE A 61 -3.08 -5.75 4.50
N GLY A 62 -3.76 -6.30 5.52
CA GLY A 62 -3.58 -7.68 5.96
C GLY A 62 -3.84 -8.71 4.85
N ILE A 63 -4.93 -8.54 4.08
CA ILE A 63 -5.26 -9.43 2.96
C ILE A 63 -4.17 -9.36 1.88
N VAL A 64 -3.73 -8.16 1.49
CA VAL A 64 -2.69 -8.00 0.46
C VAL A 64 -1.36 -8.61 0.91
N VAL A 65 -0.94 -8.38 2.16
CA VAL A 65 0.30 -8.95 2.71
C VAL A 65 0.24 -10.48 2.77
N PHE A 66 -0.92 -11.05 3.12
CA PHE A 66 -1.13 -12.49 3.13
C PHE A 66 -0.95 -13.11 1.73
N PHE A 67 -1.61 -12.54 0.73
CA PHE A 67 -1.48 -13.00 -0.66
C PHE A 67 -0.09 -12.76 -1.25
N PHE A 68 0.60 -11.70 -0.82
CA PHE A 68 2.00 -11.45 -1.17
C PHE A 68 2.92 -12.55 -0.62
N GLY A 69 2.75 -12.92 0.65
CA GLY A 69 3.49 -14.03 1.26
C GLY A 69 3.22 -15.37 0.56
N LEU A 70 1.95 -15.65 0.21
CA LEU A 70 1.60 -16.82 -0.60
C LEU A 70 2.21 -16.76 -2.00
N GLY A 71 2.22 -15.58 -2.63
CA GLY A 71 2.86 -15.32 -3.92
C GLY A 71 4.34 -15.67 -3.94
N LEU A 72 5.06 -15.22 -2.91
CA LEU A 72 6.47 -15.55 -2.71
C LEU A 72 6.67 -17.05 -2.47
N GLY A 73 5.97 -17.62 -1.51
CA GLY A 73 6.15 -19.04 -1.14
C GLY A 73 5.84 -19.98 -2.30
N PHE A 74 4.75 -19.73 -3.02
CA PHE A 74 4.36 -20.51 -4.19
C PHE A 74 5.33 -20.33 -5.36
N GLY A 75 5.78 -19.09 -5.59
CA GLY A 75 6.78 -18.78 -6.62
C GLY A 75 8.12 -19.45 -6.37
N MET A 76 8.59 -19.50 -5.12
CA MET A 76 9.81 -20.20 -4.72
C MET A 76 9.67 -21.72 -4.91
N MET A 77 8.56 -22.30 -4.45
CA MET A 77 8.31 -23.75 -4.59
C MET A 77 8.29 -24.20 -6.06
N LEU A 78 7.70 -23.39 -6.95
CA LEU A 78 7.68 -23.67 -8.39
C LEU A 78 9.04 -23.45 -9.05
N GLN A 79 9.82 -22.47 -8.59
CA GLN A 79 11.19 -22.30 -9.04
C GLN A 79 12.02 -23.53 -8.70
N ASP A 80 11.96 -24.02 -7.46
CA ASP A 80 12.72 -25.21 -7.02
C ASP A 80 12.32 -26.46 -7.82
N ALA A 81 11.06 -26.56 -8.25
CA ALA A 81 10.57 -27.70 -9.03
C ALA A 81 10.89 -27.65 -10.53
N THR A 82 11.14 -26.46 -11.09
CA THR A 82 11.26 -26.29 -12.56
C THR A 82 12.56 -25.61 -12.99
N ASP A 83 13.40 -25.17 -12.05
CA ASP A 83 14.62 -24.38 -12.28
C ASP A 83 14.38 -23.11 -13.12
N LYS A 84 13.16 -22.55 -13.06
CA LYS A 84 12.81 -21.32 -13.77
C LYS A 84 12.62 -20.16 -12.80
N GLU A 85 13.47 -19.15 -12.95
CA GLU A 85 13.49 -17.95 -12.10
C GLU A 85 12.25 -17.05 -12.28
N TYR A 86 11.51 -17.18 -13.38
CA TYR A 86 10.33 -16.34 -13.63
C TYR A 86 9.12 -16.70 -12.75
N TRP A 87 9.14 -17.83 -12.03
CA TRP A 87 8.02 -18.23 -11.18
C TRP A 87 7.85 -17.35 -9.94
N ILE A 88 8.93 -16.82 -9.37
CA ILE A 88 8.85 -15.85 -8.27
C ILE A 88 8.12 -14.57 -8.71
N PRO A 89 8.56 -13.82 -9.74
CA PRO A 89 7.86 -12.62 -10.14
C PRO A 89 6.44 -12.93 -10.62
N PHE A 90 6.21 -14.05 -11.32
CA PHE A 90 4.87 -14.46 -11.73
C PHE A 90 3.94 -14.70 -10.54
N GLY A 91 4.37 -15.51 -9.56
CA GLY A 91 3.59 -15.82 -8.36
C GLY A 91 3.28 -14.57 -7.54
N LEU A 92 4.27 -13.69 -7.38
CA LEU A 92 4.12 -12.39 -6.74
C LEU A 92 3.03 -11.55 -7.40
N PHE A 93 3.15 -11.28 -8.71
CA PHE A 93 2.21 -10.38 -9.38
C PHE A 93 0.80 -10.97 -9.46
N VAL A 94 0.66 -12.26 -9.74
CA VAL A 94 -0.64 -12.91 -9.88
C VAL A 94 -1.35 -13.02 -8.53
N LEU A 95 -0.70 -13.58 -7.51
CA LEU A 95 -1.35 -13.80 -6.22
C LEU A 95 -1.57 -12.49 -5.46
N THR A 96 -0.61 -11.56 -5.50
CA THR A 96 -0.80 -10.23 -4.91
C THR A 96 -1.91 -9.45 -5.63
N GLY A 97 -2.00 -9.56 -6.97
CA GLY A 97 -3.09 -8.99 -7.77
C GLY A 97 -4.46 -9.53 -7.33
N ILE A 98 -4.57 -10.84 -7.13
CA ILE A 98 -5.78 -11.47 -6.56
C ILE A 98 -6.05 -10.93 -5.16
N GLY A 99 -5.02 -10.79 -4.33
CA GLY A 99 -5.13 -10.20 -2.98
C GLY A 99 -5.74 -8.80 -2.97
N PHE A 100 -5.36 -7.94 -3.92
CA PHE A 100 -5.98 -6.61 -4.07
C PHE A 100 -7.46 -6.69 -4.45
N VAL A 101 -7.82 -7.57 -5.38
CA VAL A 101 -9.22 -7.77 -5.79
C VAL A 101 -10.05 -8.26 -4.60
N VAL A 102 -9.57 -9.27 -3.87
CA VAL A 102 -10.23 -9.83 -2.69
C VAL A 102 -10.35 -8.78 -1.59
N ALA A 103 -9.28 -8.02 -1.31
CA ALA A 103 -9.31 -6.95 -0.30
C ALA A 103 -10.38 -5.89 -0.62
N ASN A 104 -10.54 -5.51 -1.89
CA ASN A 104 -11.56 -4.56 -2.31
C ASN A 104 -12.97 -5.14 -2.19
N LEU A 105 -13.20 -6.40 -2.61
CA LEU A 105 -14.50 -7.06 -2.50
C LEU A 105 -14.93 -7.23 -1.04
N VAL A 106 -14.04 -7.73 -0.19
CA VAL A 106 -14.30 -7.92 1.25
C VAL A 106 -14.57 -6.58 1.92
N SER A 107 -13.75 -5.56 1.66
CA SER A 107 -13.98 -4.24 2.25
C SER A 107 -15.29 -3.62 1.80
N ARG A 108 -15.70 -3.79 0.53
CA ARG A 108 -16.98 -3.29 0.04
C ARG A 108 -18.16 -4.00 0.70
N LYS A 109 -18.07 -5.32 0.89
CA LYS A 109 -19.09 -6.11 1.59
C LYS A 109 -19.25 -5.65 3.04
N MET A 110 -18.14 -5.53 3.77
CA MET A 110 -18.16 -5.12 5.18
C MET A 110 -18.57 -3.65 5.39
N MET A 111 -18.30 -2.76 4.43
CA MET A 111 -18.86 -1.40 4.48
C MET A 111 -20.37 -1.39 4.26
N LYS A 112 -20.89 -2.21 3.34
CA LYS A 112 -22.34 -2.30 3.08
C LYS A 112 -23.12 -2.90 4.25
N GLU A 113 -22.47 -3.73 5.06
CA GLU A 113 -23.08 -4.36 6.24
C GLU A 113 -23.00 -3.48 7.50
N LYS A 114 -22.19 -2.42 7.49
CA LYS A 114 -22.14 -1.39 8.55
C LYS A 114 -23.12 -0.23 8.33
N VAL A 115 -23.80 -0.16 7.18
CA VAL A 115 -24.83 0.84 6.84
C VAL A 115 -26.20 0.21 6.97
#